data_AF-A0A7K5TSX3-F1
#
_entry.id   AF-A0A7K5TSX3-F1
#
_cell.length_a   1.000
_cell.length_b   1.000
_cell.length_c   1.000
_cell.angle_alpha   90.00
_cell.angle_beta   90.00
_cell.angle_gamma   90.00
#
_symmetry.space_group_name_H-M   'P 1'
#
loop_
_entity.id
_entity.type
_entity.pdbx_description
1 polymer ?
#
loop_
_entity_poly.entity_id
_entity_poly.type
_entity_poly.pdbx_seq_one_letter_code
_entity_poly.pdbx_strand_id
1 'polypeptide(L)'
;VRLGCGADGAAEVKRHPFFGTINFKRLEAGIMAPPFVPDPRAVYCKDVLDIEQFSTVKGVNLDQTDSDFYAKFATGSVSIPWQNEMIETECFKDLNVFGPSGTRSPDLDWQRPPEPPKRSL
;
A
#
# COMPACT_ATOMS: atom_id res chain seq x y z
N VAL A 1 -17.56 12.99 29.09
CA VAL A 1 -16.89 13.01 27.76
C VAL A 1 -16.06 11.74 27.65
N ARG A 2 -16.01 11.07 26.48
CA ARG A 2 -15.16 9.88 26.26
C ARG A 2 -13.68 10.31 26.22
N LEU A 3 -12.79 9.55 26.87
CA LEU A 3 -11.35 9.83 26.86
C LEU A 3 -10.83 9.99 25.42
N GLY A 4 -10.09 11.06 25.16
CA GLY A 4 -9.57 11.37 23.83
C GLY A 4 -10.55 12.12 22.91
N CYS A 5 -11.75 12.43 23.37
CA CYS A 5 -12.70 13.31 22.67
C CYS A 5 -12.67 14.76 23.21
N GLY A 6 -11.71 15.10 24.08
CA GLY A 6 -11.47 16.47 24.54
C GLY A 6 -10.57 17.26 23.59
N ALA A 7 -10.21 18.50 23.97
CA ALA A 7 -9.38 19.40 23.16
C ALA A 7 -8.00 18.82 22.84
N ASP A 8 -7.46 17.98 23.72
CA ASP A 8 -6.14 17.36 23.58
C ASP A 8 -6.15 16.09 22.71
N GLY A 9 -7.32 15.59 22.30
CA GLY A 9 -7.46 14.41 21.46
C GLY A 9 -6.64 13.21 21.96
N ALA A 10 -5.88 12.59 21.05
CA ALA A 10 -5.02 11.46 21.38
C ALA A 10 -3.93 11.78 22.42
N ALA A 11 -3.52 13.04 22.61
CA ALA A 11 -2.51 13.38 23.61
C ALA A 11 -3.00 13.10 25.04
N GLU A 12 -4.30 13.25 25.29
CA GLU A 12 -4.93 12.85 26.56
C GLU A 12 -4.78 11.34 26.80
N VAL A 13 -5.05 10.53 25.77
CA VAL A 13 -4.93 9.07 25.81
C VAL A 13 -3.47 8.64 26.03
N LYS A 14 -2.53 9.26 25.31
CA LYS A 14 -1.08 8.95 25.41
C LYS A 14 -0.50 9.24 26.80
N ARG A 15 -1.07 10.19 27.56
CA ARG A 15 -0.65 10.51 28.93
C ARG A 15 -1.23 9.60 30.01
N HIS A 16 -2.15 8.70 29.65
CA HIS A 16 -2.77 7.81 30.62
C HIS A 16 -1.71 6.90 31.28
N PRO A 17 -1.74 6.68 32.62
CA PRO A 17 -0.73 5.88 33.33
C PRO A 17 -0.53 4.46 32.79
N PHE A 18 -1.54 3.89 32.14
CA PHE A 18 -1.44 2.60 31.43
C PHE A 18 -0.28 2.57 30.41
N PHE A 19 -0.02 3.69 29.73
CA PHE A 19 1.07 3.81 28.75
C PHE A 19 2.36 4.37 29.35
N GLY A 20 2.51 4.37 30.68
CA GLY A 20 3.66 4.99 31.36
C GLY A 20 5.03 4.46 30.94
N THR A 21 5.10 3.25 30.39
CA THR A 21 6.33 2.62 29.87
C THR A 21 6.54 2.81 28.37
N ILE A 22 5.59 3.44 27.67
CA ILE A 22 5.61 3.58 26.21
C ILE A 22 6.19 4.93 25.80
N ASN A 23 7.26 4.90 25.00
CA ASN A 23 7.76 6.08 24.31
C ASN A 23 7.08 6.20 22.93
N PHE A 24 6.04 7.03 22.84
CA PHE A 24 5.25 7.16 21.61
C PHE A 24 6.06 7.64 20.39
N LYS A 25 7.10 8.48 20.57
CA LYS A 25 7.95 8.91 19.45
C LYS A 25 8.74 7.73 18.86
N ARG A 26 9.24 6.84 19.71
CA ARG A 26 9.96 5.63 19.27
C ARG A 26 9.01 4.58 18.69
N LEU A 27 7.80 4.49 19.21
CA LEU A 27 6.75 3.62 18.69
C LEU A 27 6.33 4.03 17.28
N GLU A 28 6.05 5.31 17.05
CA GLU A 28 5.66 5.86 15.73
C GLU A 28 6.77 5.69 14.68
N ALA A 29 8.04 5.73 15.10
CA ALA A 29 9.20 5.47 14.24
C ALA A 29 9.46 3.97 14.00
N GLY A 30 8.71 3.05 14.61
CA GLY A 30 8.89 1.60 14.45
C GLY A 30 10.16 1.03 15.08
N ILE A 31 10.81 1.74 16.02
CA ILE A 31 12.11 1.34 16.61
C ILE A 31 11.92 0.52 17.90
N MET A 32 10.72 0.53 18.49
CA MET A 32 10.40 -0.34 19.63
C MET A 32 10.11 -1.75 19.14
N ALA A 33 10.88 -2.73 19.63
CA ALA A 33 10.61 -4.13 19.33
C ALA A 33 9.22 -4.54 19.86
N PRO A 34 8.41 -5.24 19.06
CA PRO A 34 7.13 -5.74 19.53
C PRO A 34 7.36 -6.84 20.59
N PRO A 35 6.46 -6.98 21.58
CA PRO A 35 6.59 -8.01 22.62
C PRO A 35 6.35 -9.44 22.09
N PHE A 36 5.81 -9.57 20.88
CA PHE A 36 5.54 -10.84 20.21
C PHE A 36 5.93 -10.72 18.73
N VAL A 37 6.67 -11.72 18.24
CA VAL A 37 7.04 -11.87 16.83
C VAL A 37 6.39 -13.16 16.32
N PRO A 38 5.49 -13.10 15.33
CA PRO A 38 4.84 -14.30 14.79
C PRO A 38 5.86 -15.20 14.09
N ASP A 39 5.71 -16.52 14.23
CA ASP A 39 6.45 -17.50 13.44
C ASP A 39 6.17 -17.28 11.94
N PRO A 40 7.20 -16.98 11.11
CA PRO A 40 7.02 -16.77 9.67
C PRO A 40 6.57 -18.03 8.91
N ARG A 41 6.60 -19.21 9.53
CA ARG A 41 6.12 -20.48 8.96
C ARG A 41 4.69 -20.82 9.35
N ALA A 42 4.09 -20.06 10.25
CA ALA A 42 2.72 -20.28 10.71
C ALA A 42 1.74 -19.39 9.96
N VAL A 43 0.56 -19.94 9.66
CA VAL A 43 -0.56 -19.20 9.07
C VAL A 43 -1.57 -18.91 10.18
N TYR A 44 -1.80 -17.62 10.47
CA TYR A 44 -2.71 -17.16 11.53
C TYR A 44 -4.14 -16.94 10.99
N CYS A 45 -4.70 -17.94 10.31
CA CYS A 45 -6.10 -17.96 9.88
C CYS A 45 -6.70 -19.36 10.02
N LYS A 46 -8.02 -19.46 9.90
CA LYS A 46 -8.72 -20.76 9.85
C LYS A 46 -8.44 -21.47 8.53
N ASP A 47 -8.53 -22.80 8.54
CA ASP A 47 -8.49 -23.59 7.31
C ASP A 47 -9.63 -23.15 6.38
N VAL A 48 -9.40 -23.19 5.06
CA VAL A 48 -10.42 -22.88 4.06
C VAL A 48 -11.65 -23.78 4.18
N LEU A 49 -11.47 -25.02 4.64
CA LEU A 49 -12.56 -25.97 4.88
C LEU A 49 -13.42 -25.60 6.10
N ASP A 50 -12.88 -24.82 7.03
CA ASP A 50 -13.57 -24.33 8.23
C ASP A 50 -14.24 -22.96 8.01
N ILE A 51 -14.12 -22.38 6.82
CA ILE A 51 -14.76 -21.12 6.44
C ILE A 51 -16.09 -21.44 5.78
N GLU A 52 -17.19 -21.07 6.45
CA GLU A 52 -18.53 -21.24 5.90
C GLU A 52 -18.69 -20.46 4.58
N GLN A 53 -19.21 -21.16 3.57
CA GLN A 53 -19.54 -20.55 2.27
C GLN A 53 -20.98 -20.06 2.28
N PHE A 54 -21.20 -18.81 1.88
CA PHE A 54 -22.54 -18.34 1.56
C PHE A 54 -23.02 -18.96 0.24
N SER A 55 -24.29 -19.35 0.19
CA SER A 55 -24.91 -19.79 -1.05
C SER A 55 -24.92 -18.65 -2.07
N THR A 56 -24.59 -18.97 -3.33
CA THR A 56 -24.67 -18.00 -4.41
C THR A 56 -26.12 -17.70 -4.75
N VAL A 57 -26.52 -16.44 -4.66
CA VAL A 57 -27.83 -16.00 -5.14
C VAL A 57 -27.82 -15.97 -6.67
N LYS A 58 -28.75 -16.71 -7.30
CA LYS A 58 -28.93 -16.71 -8.76
C LYS A 58 -29.93 -15.64 -9.18
N GLY A 59 -29.83 -15.18 -10.43
CA GLY A 59 -30.78 -14.24 -11.03
C GLY A 59 -30.46 -12.77 -10.81
N VAL A 60 -29.26 -12.44 -10.31
CA VAL A 60 -28.75 -11.06 -10.29
C VAL A 60 -28.16 -10.75 -11.67
N ASN A 61 -28.67 -9.71 -12.30
CA ASN A 61 -28.15 -9.19 -13.56
C ASN A 61 -27.47 -7.86 -13.29
N LEU A 62 -26.27 -7.69 -13.82
CA LEU A 62 -25.54 -6.43 -13.77
C LEU A 62 -25.97 -5.53 -14.92
N ASP A 63 -26.09 -4.24 -14.65
CA ASP A 63 -26.45 -3.23 -15.64
C ASP A 63 -25.39 -2.15 -15.79
N GLN A 64 -25.74 -1.08 -16.51
CA GLN A 64 -24.83 0.02 -16.77
C GLN A 64 -24.44 0.78 -15.49
N THR A 65 -25.33 0.88 -14.50
CA THR A 65 -25.04 1.57 -13.24
C THR A 65 -23.98 0.82 -12.43
N ASP A 66 -23.98 -0.51 -12.48
CA ASP A 66 -22.90 -1.34 -11.90
C ASP A 66 -21.58 -1.08 -12.62
N SER A 67 -21.60 -1.02 -13.95
CA SER A 67 -20.42 -0.76 -14.77
C SER A 67 -19.81 0.62 -14.48
N ASP A 68 -20.66 1.64 -14.33
CA ASP A 68 -20.25 2.99 -13.95
C ASP A 68 -19.64 3.01 -12.54
N PHE A 69 -20.16 2.21 -11.62
CA PHE A 69 -19.58 2.04 -10.29
C PHE A 69 -18.22 1.34 -10.35
N TYR A 70 -18.07 0.27 -11.15
CA TYR A 70 -16.79 -0.43 -11.32
C TYR A 70 -15.71 0.50 -11.87
N ALA A 71 -16.05 1.36 -12.82
CA ALA A 71 -15.13 2.37 -13.35
C ALA A 71 -14.68 3.38 -12.29
N LYS A 72 -15.56 3.74 -11.35
CA LYS A 72 -15.21 4.63 -10.22
C LYS A 72 -14.38 3.93 -9.15
N PHE A 73 -14.66 2.64 -8.90
CA PHE A 73 -13.98 1.85 -7.88
C PHE A 73 -12.54 1.48 -8.29
N ALA A 74 -12.35 1.05 -9.54
CA ALA A 74 -11.08 0.57 -10.06
C ALA A 74 -10.10 1.71 -10.37
N THR A 75 -9.63 2.40 -9.31
CA THR A 75 -8.70 3.54 -9.42
C THR A 75 -7.28 3.16 -9.84
N GLY A 76 -6.97 1.86 -9.92
CA GLY A 76 -5.66 1.36 -10.29
C GLY A 76 -4.66 1.45 -9.15
N SER A 77 -3.42 1.82 -9.47
CA SER A 77 -2.35 1.94 -8.47
C SER A 77 -2.50 3.20 -7.63
N VAL A 78 -2.37 3.07 -6.31
CA VAL A 78 -2.36 4.22 -5.39
C VAL A 78 -0.94 4.75 -5.28
N SER A 79 -0.76 6.05 -5.54
CA SER A 79 0.56 6.64 -5.80
C SER A 79 1.60 6.40 -4.70
N ILE A 80 1.28 6.64 -3.42
CA ILE A 80 2.26 6.50 -2.32
C ILE A 80 2.67 5.03 -2.11
N PRO A 81 1.75 4.07 -1.92
CA PRO A 81 2.13 2.66 -1.79
C PRO A 81 2.89 2.12 -3.00
N TRP A 82 2.47 2.48 -4.22
CA TRP A 82 3.14 2.01 -5.44
C TRP A 82 4.56 2.55 -5.58
N GLN A 83 4.80 3.83 -5.25
CA GLN A 83 6.15 4.40 -5.25
C GLN A 83 7.03 3.75 -4.18
N ASN A 84 6.49 3.50 -2.97
CA ASN A 84 7.21 2.78 -1.93
C ASN A 84 7.56 1.35 -2.39
N GLU A 85 6.63 0.64 -3.04
CA GLU A 85 6.89 -0.68 -3.62
C GLU A 85 8.05 -0.64 -4.61
N MET A 86 8.08 0.34 -5.53
CA MET A 86 9.18 0.49 -6.49
C MET A 86 10.53 0.75 -5.80
N ILE A 87 10.54 1.44 -4.66
CA ILE A 87 11.76 1.71 -3.89
C ILE A 87 12.19 0.45 -3.11
N GLU A 88 11.27 -0.17 -2.36
CA GLU A 88 11.53 -1.31 -1.49
C GLU A 88 11.91 -2.59 -2.25
N THR A 89 11.42 -2.72 -3.49
CA THR A 89 11.79 -3.83 -4.40
C THR A 89 13.05 -3.53 -5.23
N GLU A 90 13.74 -2.42 -4.96
CA GLU A 90 14.93 -1.92 -5.67
C GLU A 90 14.70 -1.58 -7.16
N CYS A 91 13.49 -1.76 -7.71
CA CYS A 91 13.13 -1.40 -9.09
C CYS A 91 13.49 0.05 -9.43
N PHE A 92 13.20 0.99 -8.54
CA PHE A 92 13.53 2.39 -8.75
C PHE A 92 15.04 2.60 -8.85
N LYS A 93 15.83 1.96 -7.99
CA LYS A 93 17.29 2.08 -8.02
C LYS A 93 17.88 1.49 -9.32
N ASP A 94 17.32 0.38 -9.78
CA ASP A 94 17.81 -0.32 -10.97
C ASP A 94 17.41 0.39 -12.27
N LEU A 95 16.21 0.99 -12.32
CA LEU A 95 15.65 1.61 -13.53
C LEU A 95 15.86 3.12 -13.61
N ASN A 96 15.93 3.84 -12.49
CA ASN A 96 16.11 5.29 -12.46
C ASN A 96 17.60 5.66 -12.61
N VAL A 97 18.17 5.30 -13.76
CA VAL A 97 19.56 5.55 -14.12
C VAL A 97 19.70 6.66 -15.15
N PHE A 98 20.79 7.41 -15.06
CA PHE A 98 21.13 8.50 -16.00
C PHE A 98 22.35 8.14 -16.84
N GLY A 99 22.61 8.95 -17.87
CA GLY A 99 23.82 8.83 -18.68
C GLY A 99 25.10 9.11 -17.88
N PRO A 100 26.29 8.78 -18.44
CA PRO A 100 27.57 9.01 -17.79
C PRO A 100 27.71 10.46 -17.30
N SER A 101 28.30 10.63 -16.12
CA SER A 101 28.48 11.96 -15.48
C SER A 101 27.17 12.74 -15.24
N GLY A 102 26.05 12.05 -15.05
CA GLY A 102 24.73 12.69 -14.81
C GLY A 102 24.11 13.32 -16.06
N THR A 103 24.55 12.90 -17.24
CA THR A 103 23.95 13.33 -18.51
C THR A 103 22.57 12.69 -18.72
N ARG A 104 21.79 13.23 -19.66
CA ARG A 104 20.48 12.69 -20.00
C ARG A 104 20.60 11.26 -20.54
N SER A 105 19.76 10.36 -20.06
CA SER A 105 19.56 9.03 -20.64
C SER A 105 18.84 9.16 -22.00
N PRO A 106 18.90 8.12 -22.86
CA PRO A 106 18.27 8.16 -24.18
C PRO A 106 16.76 8.47 -24.17
N ASP A 107 16.03 8.03 -23.13
CA ASP A 107 14.61 8.29 -22.93
C ASP A 107 14.30 9.76 -22.57
N LEU A 108 15.31 10.52 -22.14
CA LEU A 108 15.22 11.95 -21.81
C LEU A 108 15.82 12.85 -22.92
N ASP A 109 16.29 12.28 -24.03
CA ASP A 109 16.85 13.04 -25.15
C ASP A 109 15.77 13.46 -26.15
N TRP A 110 15.45 14.76 -26.13
CA TRP A 110 14.48 15.38 -27.04
C TRP A 110 14.83 15.25 -28.53
N GLN A 111 16.11 15.04 -28.87
CA GLN A 111 16.55 14.90 -30.26
C GLN A 111 16.34 13.49 -30.80
N ARG A 112 16.00 12.52 -29.93
CA ARG A 112 15.89 11.11 -30.27
C ARG A 112 14.49 10.58 -29.93
N PRO A 113 13.47 10.88 -30.76
CA PRO A 113 12.13 10.38 -30.52
C PRO A 113 12.11 8.84 -30.54
N PRO A 114 11.21 8.20 -29.77
CA PRO A 114 11.10 6.75 -29.75
C PRO A 114 10.74 6.21 -31.15
N GLU A 115 11.34 5.08 -31.51
CA GLU A 115 10.96 4.40 -32.75
C GLU A 115 9.49 3.95 -32.67
N PRO A 116 8.70 4.12 -33.75
CA PRO A 116 7.33 3.64 -33.76
C PRO A 116 7.30 2.12 -33.52
N PRO A 117 6.31 1.61 -32.77
CA PRO A 117 6.23 0.19 -32.47
C PRO A 117 6.22 -0.62 -33.77
N LYS A 118 7.14 -1.60 -33.87
CA LYS A 118 7.19 -2.49 -35.03
C LYS A 118 5.86 -3.24 -35.10
N ARG A 119 5.14 -3.10 -36.22
CA ARG A 119 3.95 -3.92 -36.49
C ARG A 119 4.39 -5.38 -36.46
N SER A 120 3.92 -6.13 -35.46
CA SER A 120 3.99 -7.59 -35.48
C SER A 120 3.21 -8.06 -36.71
N LEU A 121 3.85 -8.90 -37.55
CA LEU A 121 3.21 -9.61 -38.65
C LEU A 121 2.17 -10.60 -38.12
#